data_AF-A0A3D3PBB7-F1
#
_entry.id   AF-A0A3D3PBB7-F1
#
_cell.length_a   1.000
_cell.length_b   1.000
_cell.length_c   1.000
_cell.angle_alpha   90.00
_cell.angle_beta   90.00
_cell.angle_gamma   90.00
#
_symmetry.space_group_name_H-M   'P 1'
#
loop_
_entity.id
_entity.type
_entity.pdbx_description
1 polymer ?
#
loop_
_entity_poly.entity_id
_entity_poly.type
_entity_poly.pdbx_seq_one_letter_code
_entity_poly.pdbx_strand_id
1 'polypeptide(L)'
;MNSFWDVFQTCNWDETKQSIYTKTSADVERALENSKRNLEDFKALISPAAAPYLEQMAQISQSLTLKRFGKVIQMYIPLYLSNECNNIC
;
A
#
# COMPACT_ATOMS: atom_id res chain seq x y z
N MET A 1 19.25 -17.64 17.68
CA MET A 1 18.83 -16.86 16.49
C MET A 1 17.33 -16.98 16.44
N ASN A 2 16.60 -15.87 16.52
CA ASN A 2 15.16 -15.89 16.27
C ASN A 2 14.97 -15.94 14.75
N SER A 3 14.16 -16.88 14.30
CA SER A 3 13.76 -16.99 12.90
C SER A 3 12.77 -15.86 12.54
N PHE A 4 12.57 -15.60 11.24
CA PHE A 4 11.51 -14.70 10.81
C PHE A 4 10.12 -15.14 11.31
N TRP A 5 9.91 -16.45 11.47
CA TRP A 5 8.67 -17.01 12.00
C TRP A 5 8.37 -16.50 13.41
N ASP A 6 9.38 -16.42 14.27
CA ASP A 6 9.21 -15.90 15.64
C ASP A 6 8.77 -14.42 15.62
N VAL A 7 9.29 -13.63 14.69
CA VAL A 7 8.86 -12.22 14.49
C VAL A 7 7.44 -12.16 13.93
N PHE A 8 7.12 -12.98 12.93
CA PHE A 8 5.79 -13.03 12.32
C PHE A 8 4.70 -13.37 13.34
N GLN A 9 4.99 -14.29 14.27
CA GLN A 9 4.06 -14.66 15.34
C GLN A 9 3.79 -13.52 16.34
N THR A 10 4.65 -12.49 16.41
CA THR A 10 4.38 -11.31 17.24
C THR A 10 3.40 -10.32 16.61
N CYS A 11 3.05 -10.48 15.33
CA CYS A 11 2.11 -9.59 14.66
C CYS A 11 0.67 -9.86 15.13
N ASN A 12 0.05 -8.87 15.78
CA ASN A 12 -1.37 -8.88 16.08
C ASN A 12 -2.18 -8.37 14.88
N TRP A 13 -2.78 -9.30 14.13
CA TRP A 13 -3.54 -8.98 12.92
C TRP A 13 -4.87 -8.28 13.21
N ASP A 14 -5.54 -8.63 14.31
CA ASP A 14 -6.81 -8.00 14.70
C ASP A 14 -6.60 -6.54 15.10
N GLU A 15 -5.55 -6.27 15.88
CA GLU A 15 -5.15 -4.91 16.24
C GLU A 15 -4.76 -4.09 15.02
N THR A 16 -3.98 -4.68 14.11
CA THR A 16 -3.58 -4.01 12.86
C THR A 16 -4.79 -3.66 12.00
N LYS A 17 -5.75 -4.59 11.88
CA LYS A 17 -7.01 -4.36 11.16
C LYS A 17 -7.81 -3.24 11.81
N GLN A 18 -8.01 -3.29 13.12
CA GLN A 18 -8.72 -2.22 13.85
C GLN A 18 -8.03 -0.87 13.65
N SER A 19 -6.70 -0.81 13.78
CA SER A 19 -5.89 0.40 13.58
C SER A 19 -6.07 1.03 12.19
N ILE A 20 -6.35 0.24 11.15
CA ILE A 20 -6.71 0.73 9.81
C ILE A 20 -8.16 1.22 9.78
N TYR A 21 -9.09 0.41 10.26
CA TYR A 21 -10.53 0.67 10.13
C TYR A 21 -11.00 1.85 10.98
N THR A 22 -10.29 2.18 12.07
CA THR A 22 -10.61 3.32 12.95
C THR A 22 -10.02 4.65 12.47
N LYS A 23 -9.29 4.68 11.34
CA LYS A 23 -8.74 5.93 10.80
C LYS A 23 -9.87 6.87 10.38
N THR A 24 -9.65 8.16 10.58
CA THR A 24 -10.64 9.20 10.32
C THR A 24 -10.31 9.98 9.05
N SER A 25 -11.29 10.73 8.53
CA SER A 25 -11.06 11.66 7.41
C SER A 25 -9.94 12.67 7.70
N ALA A 26 -9.83 13.15 8.94
CA ALA A 26 -8.74 14.05 9.35
C ALA A 26 -7.35 13.37 9.28
N ASP A 27 -7.27 12.07 9.56
CA ASP A 27 -6.02 11.33 9.38
C ASP A 27 -5.67 11.14 7.91
N VAL A 28 -6.67 10.95 7.04
CA VAL A 28 -6.50 10.87 5.59
C VAL A 28 -6.00 12.20 5.04
N GLU A 29 -6.61 13.32 5.43
CA GLU A 29 -6.19 14.66 5.01
C GLU A 29 -4.74 14.94 5.40
N ARG A 30 -4.37 14.65 6.65
CA ARG A 30 -2.97 14.75 7.12
C ARG A 30 -2.02 13.89 6.30
N ALA A 31 -2.41 12.65 5.98
CA ALA A 31 -1.62 11.74 5.15
C ALA A 31 -1.49 12.21 3.69
N LEU A 32 -2.49 12.93 3.16
CA LEU A 32 -2.46 13.50 1.82
C LEU A 32 -1.51 14.71 1.71
N GLU A 33 -1.41 15.52 2.77
CA GLU A 33 -0.51 16.67 2.84
C GLU A 33 0.96 16.27 3.09
N ASN A 34 1.20 15.10 3.67
CA ASN A 34 2.55 14.63 3.97
C ASN A 34 3.39 14.36 2.70
N SER A 35 4.56 15.02 2.64
CA SER A 35 5.53 14.86 1.53
C SER A 35 6.23 13.48 1.56
N LYS A 36 6.46 12.94 2.76
CA LYS A 36 6.95 11.58 3.00
C LYS A 36 5.98 10.88 3.93
N ARG A 37 5.30 9.86 3.41
CA ARG A 37 4.29 9.10 4.13
C ARG A 37 4.94 7.97 4.93
N ASN A 38 4.52 7.81 6.18
CA ASN A 38 4.92 6.71 7.05
C ASN A 38 3.84 5.59 7.06
N LEU A 39 4.01 4.59 7.92
CA LEU A 39 3.07 3.47 8.00
C LEU A 39 1.68 3.88 8.51
N GLU A 40 1.59 4.84 9.42
CA GLU A 40 0.30 5.35 9.92
C GLU A 40 -0.45 6.16 8.86
N ASP A 41 0.28 6.91 8.04
CA ASP A 41 -0.27 7.58 6.87
C ASP A 41 -0.81 6.55 5.87
N PHE A 42 -0.05 5.48 5.61
CA PHE A 42 -0.50 4.41 4.71
C PHE A 42 -1.78 3.75 5.21
N LYS A 43 -1.86 3.42 6.51
CA LYS A 43 -3.08 2.89 7.13
C LYS A 43 -4.28 3.82 6.91
N ALA A 44 -4.09 5.14 7.05
CA ALA A 44 -5.15 6.10 6.78
C ALA A 44 -5.59 6.06 5.32
N LEU A 45 -4.67 6.04 4.36
CA LEU A 45 -4.96 6.06 2.92
C LEU A 45 -5.64 4.79 2.40
N ILE A 46 -5.50 3.65 3.09
CA ILE A 46 -6.20 2.39 2.75
C ILE A 46 -7.44 2.12 3.60
N SER A 47 -7.78 3.03 4.53
CA SER A 47 -8.94 2.88 5.41
C SER A 47 -10.26 3.13 4.67
N PRO A 48 -11.41 2.68 5.22
CA PRO A 48 -12.72 3.02 4.67
C PRO A 48 -12.97 4.54 4.59
N ALA A 49 -12.42 5.32 5.51
CA ALA A 49 -12.54 6.78 5.52
C ALA A 49 -11.83 7.45 4.33
N ALA A 50 -10.92 6.76 3.66
CA ALA A 50 -10.21 7.27 2.48
C ALA A 50 -10.99 7.12 1.17
N ALA A 51 -12.11 6.38 1.15
CA ALA A 51 -12.88 6.14 -0.06
C ALA A 51 -13.29 7.43 -0.82
N PRO A 52 -13.75 8.52 -0.14
CA PRO A 52 -14.06 9.78 -0.82
C PRO A 52 -12.85 10.48 -1.44
N TYR A 53 -11.63 10.13 -1.03
CA TYR A 53 -10.38 10.78 -1.44
C TYR A 53 -9.65 10.01 -2.56
N LEU A 54 -10.25 8.93 -3.10
CA LEU A 54 -9.65 8.12 -4.16
C LEU A 54 -9.26 8.93 -5.40
N GLU A 55 -10.10 9.86 -5.83
CA GLU A 55 -9.79 10.72 -6.98
C GLU A 55 -8.59 11.64 -6.68
N GLN A 56 -8.54 12.25 -5.49
CA GLN A 56 -7.41 13.08 -5.08
C GLN A 56 -6.11 12.26 -5.04
N MET A 57 -6.15 11.03 -4.50
CA MET A 57 -5.01 10.11 -4.51
C MET A 57 -4.58 9.73 -5.92
N ALA A 58 -5.53 9.48 -6.83
CA ALA A 58 -5.25 9.17 -8.22
C ALA A 58 -4.53 10.33 -8.93
N GLN A 59 -4.99 11.57 -8.74
CA GLN A 59 -4.35 12.76 -9.28
C GLN A 59 -2.93 12.96 -8.74
N ILE A 60 -2.72 12.78 -7.43
CA ILE A 60 -1.39 12.84 -6.82
C ILE A 60 -0.48 11.76 -7.43
N SER A 61 -0.95 10.51 -7.49
CA SER A 61 -0.19 9.39 -8.08
C SER A 61 0.18 9.64 -9.55
N GLN A 62 -0.76 10.15 -10.35
CA GLN A 62 -0.52 10.51 -11.74
C GLN A 62 0.55 11.61 -11.84
N SER A 63 0.44 12.67 -11.05
CA SER A 63 1.40 13.78 -11.06
C SER A 63 2.82 13.31 -10.70
N LEU A 64 2.96 12.43 -9.70
CA LEU A 64 4.24 11.86 -9.27
C LEU A 64 4.81 10.91 -10.33
N THR A 65 3.95 10.12 -10.97
CA THR A 65 4.33 9.23 -12.07
C THR A 65 4.86 10.04 -13.25
N LEU A 66 4.14 11.08 -13.70
CA LEU A 66 4.57 11.97 -14.78
C LEU A 66 5.89 12.66 -14.44
N LYS A 67 6.06 13.12 -13.20
CA LYS A 67 7.30 13.77 -12.74
C LYS A 67 8.51 12.86 -12.80
N ARG A 68 8.35 11.56 -12.54
CA ARG A 68 9.45 10.58 -12.45
C ARG A 68 9.70 9.82 -13.74
N PHE A 69 8.65 9.49 -14.48
CA PHE A 69 8.68 8.56 -15.61
C PHE A 69 8.17 9.19 -16.92
N GLY A 70 7.69 10.44 -16.90
CA GLY A 70 7.08 11.06 -18.05
C GLY A 70 5.82 10.33 -18.49
N LYS A 71 5.55 10.32 -19.80
CA LYS A 71 4.39 9.63 -20.41
C LYS A 71 4.76 8.27 -21.02
N VAL A 72 5.89 7.69 -20.61
CA VAL A 72 6.38 6.43 -21.18
C VAL A 72 5.50 5.27 -20.70
N ILE A 73 4.98 4.49 -21.65
CA ILE A 73 4.28 3.23 -21.37
C ILE A 73 5.22 2.09 -21.75
N GLN A 74 5.73 1.37 -20.75
CA GLN A 74 6.59 0.21 -20.96
C GLN A 74 5.74 -1.02 -21.23
N MET A 75 5.96 -1.66 -22.38
CA MET A 75 5.34 -2.94 -22.73
C MET A 75 6.30 -4.09 -22.43
N TYR A 76 5.81 -5.17 -21.84
CA TYR A 76 6.57 -6.40 -21.63
C TYR A 76 5.67 -7.61 -21.92
N ILE A 77 6.27 -8.70 -22.38
CA ILE A 77 5.57 -9.97 -22.64
C ILE A 77 6.19 -11.01 -21.69
N PRO A 78 5.50 -11.41 -20.61
CA PRO A 78 5.99 -12.47 -19.74
C PRO A 78 5.87 -13.82 -20.46
N LEU A 79 6.90 -14.66 -20.35
CA LEU A 79 6.90 -16.03 -20.85
C LEU A 79 7.06 -17.01 -19.69
N TYR A 80 5.97 -17.67 -19.31
CA TYR A 80 5.98 -18.75 -18.34
C TYR A 80 6.10 -20.08 -19.08
N LEU A 81 7.24 -20.77 -18.92
CA LEU A 81 7.55 -22.02 -19.62
C LEU A 81 7.07 -23.28 -18.87
N SER A 82 6.85 -23.15 -17.56
CA SER A 82 6.39 -24.22 -16.69
C SER A 82 5.63 -23.63 -15.52
N ASN A 83 4.63 -24.36 -15.05
CA ASN A 83 3.88 -24.12 -13.83
C ASN A 83 4.16 -25.19 -12.75
N GLU A 84 5.10 -26.10 -12.98
CA GLU A 84 5.53 -27.10 -12.00
C GLU A 84 6.10 -26.41 -10.76
N CYS A 85 5.48 -26.64 -9.60
CA CYS A 85 5.84 -26.02 -8.34
C CYS A 85 5.60 -27.01 -7.20
N ASN A 86 6.61 -27.25 -6.38
CA ASN A 86 6.52 -28.10 -5.17
C ASN A 86 6.12 -27.32 -3.92
N ASN A 87 5.99 -25.99 -4.01
CA ASN A 87 5.65 -25.14 -2.88
C ASN A 87 4.13 -25.07 -2.67
N ILE A 88 3.72 -24.96 -1.41
CA ILE A 88 2.35 -24.62 -1.02
C ILE A 88 2.39 -23.13 -0.63
N CYS A 89 2.09 -22.28 -1.61
CA CYS A 89 2.10 -20.82 -1.47
C CYS A 89 0.98 -20.30 -0.57
#